data_AF-A0A956WWU8-F1
#
_entry.id   AF-A0A956WWU8-F1
#
_cell.length_a   1.000
_cell.length_b   1.000
_cell.length_c   1.000
_cell.angle_alpha   90.00
_cell.angle_beta   90.00
_cell.angle_gamma   90.00
#
_symmetry.space_group_name_H-M   'P 1'
#
loop_
_entity.id
_entity.type
_entity.pdbx_description
1 polymer ?
#
loop_
_entity_poly.entity_id
_entity_poly.type
_entity_poly.pdbx_seq_one_letter_code
_entity_poly.pdbx_strand_id
1 'polypeptide(L)'
;YRSTLRMQAQALDEQDVTLYTRLNVGGATDQIAVAQANFDDVLRSSLVAWRTINDLGLSISADTLLSGLETTQAGDFVSVSYEGSSPQEAMDVLNKHVENALAYYNELTARPAAAAGQFIQSEAAAQAKTLTAAQDALLQFQLEHNVGDLPREINAVQDVLRNLETERDAALVDTRQADTLATQYNRFAADTEDELTAVEESLATVISDTVEGDAAGLARIDQMQQTVKNLGSEIYGFRSSEQEQMAAAAALRAVIAENESIISQRSADLTRLIGLSSEYNRLVDAVASAQGDQEFLRAKAVEARLKESQSREVGALQVVEPAFLPSAPANPPVLRLILLAGLIALLLAVVVVLLLELVRPSS
;
A
#
# COMPACT_ATOMS: atom_id res chain seq x y z
N TYR A 1 -29.13 -9.09 -53.99
CA TYR A 1 -27.98 -8.16 -54.04
C TYR A 1 -27.03 -8.53 -52.92
N ARG A 2 -25.71 -8.50 -53.12
CA ARG A 2 -24.73 -8.89 -52.09
C ARG A 2 -23.96 -7.68 -51.62
N SER A 3 -24.02 -7.37 -50.33
CA SER A 3 -23.15 -6.38 -49.69
C SER A 3 -22.11 -7.10 -48.83
N THR A 4 -20.94 -6.47 -48.64
CA THR A 4 -19.83 -7.03 -47.87
C THR A 4 -19.29 -5.97 -46.91
N LEU A 5 -18.99 -6.38 -45.69
CA LEU A 5 -18.40 -5.59 -44.61
C LEU A 5 -17.12 -6.29 -44.15
N ARG A 6 -16.09 -5.51 -43.83
CA ARG A 6 -14.82 -6.03 -43.33
C ARG A 6 -14.50 -5.52 -41.94
N MET A 7 -14.08 -6.44 -41.08
CA MET A 7 -13.59 -6.17 -39.72
C MET A 7 -12.14 -6.60 -39.58
N GLN A 8 -11.42 -5.93 -38.69
CA GLN A 8 -10.10 -6.32 -38.24
C GLN A 8 -10.20 -6.79 -36.78
N ALA A 9 -9.68 -7.98 -36.52
CA ALA A 9 -9.49 -8.52 -35.18
C ALA A 9 -8.13 -8.07 -34.62
N GLN A 10 -8.09 -7.80 -33.32
CA GLN A 10 -6.88 -7.42 -32.60
C GLN A 10 -6.73 -8.35 -31.39
N ALA A 11 -5.49 -8.67 -31.04
CA ALA A 11 -5.21 -9.38 -29.79
C ALA A 11 -5.56 -8.44 -28.63
N LEU A 12 -6.54 -8.83 -27.82
CA LEU A 12 -6.79 -8.18 -26.54
C LEU A 12 -5.96 -8.87 -25.47
N ASP A 13 -5.41 -8.07 -24.57
CA ASP A 13 -4.85 -8.60 -23.32
C ASP A 13 -5.92 -9.41 -22.58
N GLU A 14 -5.46 -10.39 -21.79
CA GLU A 14 -6.33 -11.30 -21.06
C GLU A 14 -7.36 -10.53 -20.23
N GLN A 15 -8.64 -10.74 -20.52
CA GLN A 15 -9.75 -10.02 -19.90
C GLN A 15 -10.02 -10.46 -18.45
N ASP A 16 -9.40 -11.56 -18.03
CA ASP A 16 -9.43 -12.03 -16.65
C ASP A 16 -8.66 -11.06 -15.74
N VAL A 17 -9.29 -10.69 -14.63
CA VAL A 17 -8.62 -9.96 -13.55
C VAL A 17 -8.19 -11.02 -12.55
N THR A 18 -6.89 -11.32 -12.54
CA THR A 18 -6.36 -12.36 -11.68
C THR A 18 -5.84 -11.74 -10.38
N LEU A 19 -6.17 -12.40 -9.26
CA LEU A 19 -5.57 -12.13 -7.95
C LEU A 19 -4.18 -12.75 -7.81
N TYR A 20 -3.83 -13.65 -8.73
CA TYR A 20 -2.56 -14.37 -8.75
C TYR A 20 -1.97 -14.34 -10.16
N THR A 21 -0.66 -14.18 -10.26
CA THR A 21 0.06 -14.24 -11.52
C THR A 21 -0.13 -15.61 -12.17
N ARG A 22 -0.72 -15.65 -13.36
CA ARG A 22 -0.70 -16.85 -14.21
C ARG A 22 0.45 -16.72 -15.22
N LEU A 23 1.11 -17.83 -15.49
CA LEU A 23 2.02 -17.95 -16.62
C LEU A 23 1.19 -18.04 -17.89
N ASN A 24 1.33 -17.06 -18.78
CA ASN A 24 0.68 -17.07 -20.08
C ASN A 24 1.34 -18.09 -21.02
N VAL A 25 0.51 -18.90 -21.70
CA VAL A 25 0.98 -19.97 -22.61
C VAL A 25 0.53 -19.74 -24.06
N GLY A 26 -0.25 -18.71 -24.37
CA GLY A 26 -0.76 -18.42 -25.73
C GLY A 26 -0.11 -17.21 -26.40
N GLY A 27 0.14 -17.29 -27.71
CA GLY A 27 0.62 -16.17 -28.53
C GLY A 27 -0.51 -15.28 -29.05
N ALA A 28 -0.19 -14.06 -29.51
CA ALA A 28 -1.18 -13.10 -30.03
C ALA A 28 -2.02 -13.65 -31.21
N THR A 29 -1.42 -14.49 -32.06
CA THR A 29 -2.11 -15.12 -33.20
C THR A 29 -3.21 -16.08 -32.75
N ASP A 30 -2.99 -16.84 -31.67
CA ASP A 30 -3.99 -17.77 -31.15
C ASP A 30 -5.19 -17.01 -30.56
N GLN A 31 -4.93 -15.88 -29.89
CA GLN A 31 -5.98 -15.04 -29.33
C GLN A 31 -6.86 -14.41 -30.42
N ILE A 32 -6.26 -13.94 -31.50
CA ILE A 32 -6.99 -13.41 -32.67
C ILE A 32 -7.88 -14.49 -33.28
N ALA A 33 -7.36 -15.69 -33.49
CA ALA A 33 -8.13 -16.79 -34.06
C ALA A 33 -9.32 -17.19 -33.17
N VAL A 34 -9.12 -17.26 -31.84
CA VAL A 34 -10.20 -17.55 -30.88
C VAL A 34 -11.26 -16.44 -30.90
N ALA A 35 -10.86 -15.16 -30.92
CA ALA A 35 -11.79 -14.04 -30.99
C ALA A 35 -12.63 -14.07 -32.28
N GLN A 36 -12.02 -14.36 -33.42
CA GLN A 36 -12.71 -14.49 -34.70
C GLN A 36 -13.70 -15.65 -34.71
N ALA A 37 -13.32 -16.82 -34.17
CA ALA A 37 -14.20 -17.99 -34.09
C ALA A 37 -15.41 -17.73 -33.18
N ASN A 38 -15.17 -17.21 -31.96
CA ASN A 38 -16.25 -16.87 -31.03
C ASN A 38 -17.18 -15.78 -31.59
N PHE A 39 -16.64 -14.85 -32.39
CA PHE A 39 -17.45 -13.83 -33.05
C PHE A 39 -18.30 -14.41 -34.18
N ASP A 40 -17.81 -15.38 -34.97
CA ASP A 40 -18.61 -16.08 -35.98
C ASP A 40 -19.79 -16.81 -35.33
N ASP A 41 -19.58 -17.46 -34.18
CA ASP A 41 -20.65 -18.09 -33.41
C ASP A 41 -21.71 -17.07 -32.96
N VAL A 42 -21.28 -15.86 -32.56
CA VAL A 42 -22.18 -14.75 -32.20
C VAL A 42 -22.94 -14.21 -33.41
N LEU A 43 -22.28 -14.01 -34.56
CA LEU A 43 -22.93 -13.62 -35.81
C LEU A 43 -24.02 -14.61 -36.22
N ARG A 44 -23.78 -15.91 -36.03
CA ARG A 44 -24.74 -16.97 -36.37
C ARG A 44 -25.83 -17.18 -35.32
N SER A 45 -25.83 -16.40 -34.25
CA SER A 45 -26.81 -16.53 -33.17
C SER A 45 -28.19 -16.04 -33.61
N SER A 46 -29.22 -16.87 -33.39
CA SER A 46 -30.61 -16.48 -33.61
C SER A 46 -31.00 -15.24 -32.79
N LEU A 47 -30.41 -15.04 -31.61
CA LEU A 47 -30.68 -13.86 -30.77
C LEU A 47 -30.27 -12.56 -31.48
N VAL A 48 -29.09 -12.55 -32.11
CA VAL A 48 -28.59 -11.37 -32.83
C VAL A 48 -29.45 -11.14 -34.08
N ALA A 49 -29.79 -12.19 -34.81
CA ALA A 49 -30.70 -12.11 -35.96
C ALA A 49 -32.08 -11.52 -35.57
N TRP A 50 -32.68 -11.99 -34.48
CA TRP A 50 -33.94 -11.46 -33.96
C TRP A 50 -33.86 -9.97 -33.60
N ARG A 51 -32.76 -9.53 -32.96
CA ARG A 51 -32.53 -8.11 -32.67
C ARG A 51 -32.47 -7.29 -33.95
N THR A 52 -31.70 -7.73 -34.94
CA THR A 52 -31.61 -7.05 -36.24
C THR A 52 -32.96 -6.96 -36.95
N ILE A 53 -33.73 -8.06 -36.97
CA ILE A 53 -35.08 -8.10 -37.56
C ILE A 53 -35.99 -7.09 -36.88
N ASN A 54 -35.97 -7.04 -35.54
CA ASN A 54 -36.77 -6.11 -34.76
C ASN A 54 -36.35 -4.65 -35.00
N ASP A 55 -35.05 -4.35 -34.99
CA ASP A 55 -34.52 -3.00 -35.15
C ASP A 55 -34.81 -2.41 -36.53
N LEU A 56 -34.80 -3.25 -37.57
CA LEU A 56 -35.07 -2.85 -38.95
C LEU A 56 -36.52 -3.05 -39.40
N GLY A 57 -37.37 -3.64 -38.54
CA GLY A 57 -38.78 -3.92 -38.87
C GLY A 57 -38.95 -4.92 -40.03
N LEU A 58 -38.06 -5.91 -40.14
CA LEU A 58 -38.08 -6.86 -41.25
C LEU A 58 -39.20 -7.90 -41.10
N SER A 59 -39.81 -8.30 -42.21
CA SER A 59 -40.83 -9.35 -42.25
C SER A 59 -40.24 -10.72 -42.65
N ILE A 60 -39.06 -11.05 -42.13
CA ILE A 60 -38.35 -12.32 -42.40
C ILE A 60 -38.09 -13.08 -41.10
N SER A 61 -37.85 -14.38 -41.21
CA SER A 61 -37.45 -15.20 -40.06
C SER A 61 -35.95 -15.07 -39.77
N ALA A 62 -35.53 -15.38 -38.54
CA ALA A 62 -34.12 -15.44 -38.17
C ALA A 62 -33.34 -16.43 -39.05
N ASP A 63 -33.90 -17.60 -39.36
CA ASP A 63 -33.26 -18.59 -40.24
C ASP A 63 -33.07 -18.05 -41.66
N THR A 64 -34.04 -17.29 -42.18
CA THR A 64 -33.93 -16.64 -43.49
C THR A 64 -32.77 -15.63 -43.49
N LEU A 65 -32.68 -14.77 -42.48
CA LEU A 65 -31.59 -13.81 -42.36
C LEU A 65 -30.23 -14.52 -42.29
N LEU A 66 -30.11 -15.51 -41.40
CA LEU A 66 -28.86 -16.24 -41.18
C LEU A 66 -28.42 -17.04 -42.41
N SER A 67 -29.37 -17.60 -43.16
CA SER A 67 -29.07 -18.32 -44.42
C SER A 67 -28.50 -17.42 -45.52
N GLY A 68 -28.77 -16.11 -45.45
CA GLY A 68 -28.23 -15.12 -46.38
C GLY A 68 -26.85 -14.60 -45.99
N LEU A 69 -26.28 -15.03 -44.84
CA LEU A 69 -24.98 -14.59 -44.35
C LEU A 69 -23.87 -15.57 -44.73
N GLU A 70 -22.80 -15.03 -45.31
CA GLU A 70 -21.54 -15.74 -45.53
C GLU A 70 -20.42 -15.02 -44.76
N THR A 71 -19.48 -15.78 -44.19
CA THR A 71 -18.35 -15.23 -43.44
C THR A 71 -17.07 -15.90 -43.92
N THR A 72 -16.05 -15.09 -44.16
CA THR A 72 -14.72 -15.52 -44.63
C THR A 72 -13.65 -14.88 -43.77
N GLN A 73 -12.70 -15.69 -43.31
CA GLN A 73 -11.58 -15.25 -42.48
C GLN A 73 -10.28 -15.26 -43.30
N ALA A 74 -9.47 -14.20 -43.18
CA ALA A 74 -8.20 -14.06 -43.88
C ALA A 74 -7.19 -13.28 -43.03
N GLY A 75 -6.27 -14.00 -42.38
CA GLY A 75 -5.35 -13.41 -41.40
C GLY A 75 -6.13 -12.75 -40.26
N ASP A 76 -5.82 -11.48 -39.97
CA ASP A 76 -6.49 -10.74 -38.89
C ASP A 76 -7.85 -10.14 -39.33
N PHE A 77 -8.30 -10.40 -40.56
CA PHE A 77 -9.54 -9.84 -41.09
C PHE A 77 -10.68 -10.86 -41.15
N VAL A 78 -11.87 -10.39 -40.84
CA VAL A 78 -13.14 -11.11 -41.02
C VAL A 78 -14.01 -10.33 -41.98
N SER A 79 -14.40 -10.96 -43.09
CA SER A 79 -15.32 -10.41 -44.07
C SER A 79 -16.67 -11.09 -43.91
N VAL A 80 -17.72 -10.30 -43.72
CA VAL A 80 -19.11 -10.77 -43.65
C VAL A 80 -19.84 -10.23 -44.86
N SER A 81 -20.60 -11.09 -45.54
CA SER A 81 -21.44 -10.67 -46.66
C SER A 81 -22.87 -11.14 -46.47
N TYR A 82 -23.82 -10.35 -46.95
CA TYR A 82 -25.24 -10.65 -46.86
C TYR A 82 -25.92 -10.49 -48.22
N GLU A 83 -26.77 -11.46 -48.57
CA GLU A 83 -27.62 -11.42 -49.75
C GLU A 83 -29.05 -10.98 -49.42
N GLY A 84 -29.38 -9.73 -49.80
CA GLY A 84 -30.72 -9.15 -49.62
C GLY A 84 -31.55 -9.06 -50.91
N SER A 85 -32.85 -8.82 -50.76
CA SER A 85 -33.78 -8.70 -51.90
C SER A 85 -33.60 -7.38 -52.65
N SER A 86 -33.17 -6.33 -51.97
CA SER A 86 -32.82 -5.02 -52.55
C SER A 86 -31.39 -4.59 -52.17
N PRO A 87 -30.78 -3.64 -52.90
CA PRO A 87 -29.46 -3.09 -52.53
C PRO A 87 -29.46 -2.46 -51.13
N GLN A 88 -30.53 -1.73 -50.81
CA GLN A 88 -30.70 -1.00 -49.56
C GLN A 88 -30.80 -1.99 -48.39
N GLU A 89 -31.67 -2.99 -48.51
CA GLU A 89 -31.81 -4.07 -47.52
C GLU A 89 -30.50 -4.80 -47.31
N ALA A 90 -29.76 -5.13 -48.38
CA ALA A 90 -28.51 -5.87 -48.26
C ALA A 90 -27.46 -5.11 -47.41
N MET A 91 -27.39 -3.78 -47.58
CA MET A 91 -26.48 -2.91 -46.84
C MET A 91 -26.96 -2.70 -45.38
N ASP A 92 -28.23 -2.34 -45.20
CA ASP A 92 -28.79 -1.98 -43.89
C ASP A 92 -28.81 -3.18 -42.95
N VAL A 93 -29.22 -4.36 -43.46
CA VAL A 93 -29.19 -5.62 -42.69
C VAL A 93 -27.76 -5.96 -42.29
N LEU A 94 -26.80 -5.90 -43.21
CA LEU A 94 -25.42 -6.28 -42.91
C LEU A 94 -24.78 -5.36 -41.86
N ASN A 95 -24.88 -4.04 -42.05
CA ASN A 95 -24.36 -3.07 -41.08
C ASN A 95 -25.01 -3.26 -39.71
N LYS A 96 -26.35 -3.36 -39.66
CA LYS A 96 -27.06 -3.48 -38.38
C LYS A 96 -26.83 -4.82 -37.70
N HIS A 97 -26.71 -5.90 -38.46
CA HIS A 97 -26.45 -7.22 -37.92
C HIS A 97 -25.06 -7.32 -37.30
N VAL A 98 -24.04 -6.82 -38.00
CA VAL A 98 -22.67 -6.79 -37.47
C VAL A 98 -22.58 -5.88 -36.25
N GLU A 99 -23.24 -4.71 -36.26
CA GLU A 99 -23.32 -3.82 -35.07
C GLU A 99 -23.91 -4.56 -33.86
N ASN A 100 -25.07 -5.22 -34.04
CA ASN A 100 -25.73 -5.98 -32.97
C ASN A 100 -24.89 -7.17 -32.50
N ALA A 101 -24.16 -7.83 -33.41
CA ALA A 101 -23.24 -8.93 -33.10
C ALA A 101 -22.06 -8.42 -32.27
N LEU A 102 -21.42 -7.32 -32.68
CA LEU A 102 -20.30 -6.71 -31.97
C LEU A 102 -20.71 -6.28 -30.56
N ALA A 103 -21.87 -5.62 -30.43
CA ALA A 103 -22.40 -5.24 -29.12
C ALA A 103 -22.64 -6.46 -28.21
N TYR A 104 -23.20 -7.55 -28.74
CA TYR A 104 -23.42 -8.77 -27.95
C TYR A 104 -22.12 -9.48 -27.59
N TYR A 105 -21.17 -9.55 -28.52
CA TYR A 105 -19.86 -10.15 -28.31
C TYR A 105 -19.04 -9.38 -27.27
N ASN A 106 -19.01 -8.05 -27.37
CA ASN A 106 -18.34 -7.17 -26.42
C ASN A 106 -18.94 -7.30 -25.01
N GLU A 107 -20.27 -7.44 -24.90
CA GLU A 107 -20.90 -7.69 -23.61
C GLU A 107 -20.52 -9.07 -23.05
N LEU A 108 -20.47 -10.12 -23.88
CA LEU A 108 -20.08 -11.46 -23.44
C LEU A 108 -18.64 -11.49 -22.93
N THR A 109 -17.73 -10.82 -23.64
CA THR A 109 -16.31 -10.73 -23.30
C THR A 109 -16.05 -9.84 -22.08
N ALA A 110 -16.90 -8.85 -21.82
CA ALA A 110 -16.80 -8.02 -20.61
C ALA A 110 -17.25 -8.74 -19.31
N ARG A 111 -18.05 -9.82 -19.40
CA ARG A 111 -18.65 -10.49 -18.22
C ARG A 111 -17.63 -10.98 -17.18
N PRO A 112 -16.51 -11.62 -17.55
CA PRO A 112 -15.53 -12.08 -16.55
C PRO A 112 -14.94 -10.92 -15.75
N ALA A 113 -14.56 -9.83 -16.42
CA ALA A 113 -14.05 -8.62 -15.76
C ALA A 113 -15.12 -7.97 -14.87
N ALA A 114 -16.37 -7.91 -15.33
CA ALA A 114 -17.48 -7.37 -14.54
C ALA A 114 -17.75 -8.21 -13.28
N ALA A 115 -17.79 -9.54 -13.40
CA ALA A 115 -18.01 -10.45 -12.28
C ALA A 115 -16.85 -10.41 -11.28
N ALA A 116 -15.60 -10.42 -11.77
CA ALA A 116 -14.42 -10.27 -10.93
C ALA A 116 -14.41 -8.90 -10.23
N GLY A 117 -14.74 -7.83 -10.93
CA GLY A 117 -14.82 -6.48 -10.38
C GLY A 117 -15.83 -6.38 -9.24
N GLN A 118 -17.02 -6.97 -9.40
CA GLN A 118 -18.04 -7.02 -8.33
C GLN A 118 -17.53 -7.77 -7.10
N PHE A 119 -16.92 -8.95 -7.29
CA PHE A 119 -16.35 -9.74 -6.20
C PHE A 119 -15.23 -8.97 -5.48
N ILE A 120 -14.28 -8.39 -6.22
CA ILE A 120 -13.17 -7.60 -5.65
C ILE A 120 -13.71 -6.38 -4.91
N GLN A 121 -14.77 -5.74 -5.41
CA GLN A 121 -15.39 -4.60 -4.74
C GLN A 121 -16.08 -5.00 -3.42
N SER A 122 -16.75 -6.16 -3.37
CA SER A 122 -17.31 -6.65 -2.12
C SER A 122 -16.23 -7.00 -1.09
N GLU A 123 -15.15 -7.64 -1.53
CA GLU A 123 -14.00 -7.94 -0.67
C GLU A 123 -13.31 -6.64 -0.20
N ALA A 124 -13.14 -5.65 -1.06
CA ALA A 124 -12.58 -4.35 -0.69
C ALA A 124 -13.43 -3.62 0.37
N ALA A 125 -14.76 -3.74 0.28
CA ALA A 125 -15.67 -3.18 1.27
C ALA A 125 -15.61 -3.92 2.61
N ALA A 126 -15.46 -5.24 2.59
CA ALA A 126 -15.21 -6.03 3.80
C ALA A 126 -13.87 -5.65 4.43
N GLN A 127 -12.81 -5.57 3.63
CA GLN A 127 -11.46 -5.21 4.08
C GLN A 127 -11.38 -3.79 4.62
N ALA A 128 -12.17 -2.86 4.08
CA ALA A 128 -12.29 -1.51 4.65
C ALA A 128 -12.79 -1.54 6.10
N LYS A 129 -13.74 -2.42 6.43
CA LYS A 129 -14.20 -2.61 7.82
C LYS A 129 -13.12 -3.20 8.70
N THR A 130 -12.34 -4.16 8.18
CA THR A 130 -11.19 -4.73 8.88
C THR A 130 -10.14 -3.67 9.21
N LEU A 131 -9.82 -2.79 8.25
CA LEU A 131 -8.90 -1.68 8.46
C LEU A 131 -9.41 -0.73 9.54
N THR A 132 -10.69 -0.32 9.48
CA THR A 132 -11.27 0.54 10.52
C THR A 132 -11.21 -0.13 11.89
N ALA A 133 -11.56 -1.41 12.01
CA ALA A 133 -11.48 -2.14 13.27
C ALA A 133 -10.04 -2.24 13.81
N ALA A 134 -9.05 -2.44 12.94
CA ALA A 134 -7.64 -2.45 13.34
C ALA A 134 -7.17 -1.07 13.83
N GLN A 135 -7.58 0.00 13.12
CA GLN A 135 -7.28 1.38 13.51
C GLN A 135 -7.93 1.74 14.85
N ASP A 136 -9.19 1.36 15.04
CA ASP A 136 -9.93 1.59 16.29
C ASP A 136 -9.28 0.84 17.46
N ALA A 137 -8.84 -0.40 17.24
CA ALA A 137 -8.13 -1.18 18.26
C ALA A 137 -6.79 -0.54 18.65
N LEU A 138 -6.01 -0.06 17.68
CA LEU A 138 -4.77 0.68 17.95
C LEU A 138 -5.06 1.99 18.71
N LEU A 139 -6.05 2.75 18.28
CA LEU A 139 -6.44 4.00 18.95
C LEU A 139 -6.92 3.74 20.38
N GLN A 140 -7.74 2.71 20.59
CA GLN A 140 -8.21 2.33 21.93
C GLN A 140 -7.03 1.99 22.84
N PHE A 141 -6.07 1.21 22.35
CA PHE A 141 -4.84 0.91 23.08
C PHE A 141 -4.06 2.18 23.44
N GLN A 142 -3.90 3.10 22.49
CA GLN A 142 -3.21 4.37 22.71
C GLN A 142 -3.90 5.22 23.78
N LEU A 143 -5.24 5.26 23.76
CA LEU A 143 -6.04 6.00 24.74
C LEU A 143 -6.00 5.34 26.14
N GLU A 144 -6.13 4.02 26.21
CA GLU A 144 -6.13 3.25 27.46
C GLU A 144 -4.79 3.37 28.19
N HIS A 145 -3.69 3.35 27.46
CA HIS A 145 -2.34 3.46 28.04
C HIS A 145 -1.79 4.87 28.07
N ASN A 146 -2.49 5.84 27.46
CA ASN A 146 -2.05 7.22 27.26
C ASN A 146 -0.66 7.30 26.59
N VAL A 147 -0.47 6.49 25.54
CA VAL A 147 0.77 6.38 24.78
C VAL A 147 0.46 6.57 23.31
N GLY A 148 1.00 7.62 22.70
CA GLY A 148 0.86 7.85 21.26
C GLY A 148 1.80 6.96 20.45
N ASP A 149 3.11 7.16 20.65
CA ASP A 149 4.18 6.42 19.99
C ASP A 149 5.01 5.69 21.05
N LEU A 150 4.74 4.41 21.25
CA LEU A 150 5.35 3.62 22.33
C LEU A 150 6.88 3.54 22.23
N PRO A 151 7.49 3.24 21.06
CA PRO A 151 8.94 3.31 20.89
C PRO A 151 9.54 4.66 21.31
N ARG A 152 8.91 5.77 20.93
CA ARG A 152 9.38 7.12 21.29
C ARG A 152 9.31 7.36 22.81
N GLU A 153 8.22 6.97 23.45
CA GLU A 153 8.07 7.10 24.91
C GLU A 153 9.10 6.25 25.68
N ILE A 154 9.34 5.01 25.23
CA ILE A 154 10.37 4.13 25.81
C ILE A 154 11.75 4.80 25.77
N ASN A 155 12.13 5.33 24.61
CA ASN A 155 13.43 5.99 24.44
C ASN A 155 13.53 7.25 25.32
N ALA A 156 12.48 8.06 25.38
CA ALA A 156 12.46 9.26 26.23
C ALA A 156 12.66 8.92 27.71
N VAL A 157 12.02 7.86 28.22
CA VAL A 157 12.20 7.41 29.61
C VAL A 157 13.61 6.87 29.84
N GLN A 158 14.18 6.12 28.88
CA GLN A 158 15.56 5.64 28.98
C GLN A 158 16.58 6.79 29.05
N ASP A 159 16.37 7.85 28.28
CA ASP A 159 17.26 9.01 28.30
C ASP A 159 17.17 9.78 29.62
N VAL A 160 15.95 9.93 30.17
CA VAL A 160 15.76 10.52 31.51
C VAL A 160 16.46 9.69 32.58
N LEU A 161 16.33 8.35 32.54
CA LEU A 161 17.02 7.47 33.48
C LEU A 161 18.54 7.62 33.43
N ARG A 162 19.13 7.63 32.22
CA ARG A 162 20.58 7.83 32.05
C ARG A 162 21.06 9.15 32.65
N ASN A 163 20.29 10.22 32.46
CA ASN A 163 20.62 11.54 33.02
C ASN A 163 20.57 11.51 34.56
N LEU A 164 19.49 10.98 35.14
CA LEU A 164 19.35 10.87 36.60
C LEU A 164 20.43 9.99 37.24
N GLU A 165 20.80 8.88 36.60
CA GLU A 165 21.90 8.03 37.05
C GLU A 165 23.23 8.78 37.04
N THR A 166 23.49 9.56 35.98
CA THR A 166 24.69 10.40 35.87
C THR A 166 24.73 11.46 36.96
N GLU A 167 23.61 12.14 37.22
CA GLU A 167 23.49 13.16 38.28
C GLU A 167 23.67 12.55 39.68
N ARG A 168 23.06 11.40 39.94
CA ARG A 168 23.24 10.65 41.19
C ARG A 168 24.70 10.27 41.39
N ASP A 169 25.35 9.75 40.36
CA ASP A 169 26.73 9.29 40.45
C ASP A 169 27.71 10.45 40.67
N ALA A 170 27.46 11.61 40.05
CA ALA A 170 28.20 12.84 40.33
C ALA A 170 28.02 13.28 41.80
N ALA A 171 26.78 13.34 42.29
CA ALA A 171 26.49 13.72 43.67
C ALA A 171 27.13 12.74 44.69
N LEU A 172 27.21 11.44 44.37
CA LEU A 172 27.90 10.44 45.18
C LEU A 172 29.41 10.71 45.27
N VAL A 173 30.04 11.11 44.16
CA VAL A 173 31.46 11.50 44.15
C VAL A 173 31.67 12.75 44.99
N ASP A 174 30.85 13.78 44.80
CA ASP A 174 30.97 15.06 45.52
C ASP A 174 30.73 14.88 47.03
N THR A 175 29.77 14.02 47.41
CA THR A 175 29.53 13.67 48.82
C THR A 175 30.77 13.06 49.45
N ARG A 176 31.42 12.10 48.77
CA ARG A 176 32.65 11.46 49.28
C ARG A 176 33.79 12.46 49.42
N GLN A 177 33.91 13.41 48.50
CA GLN A 177 34.91 14.47 48.58
C GLN A 177 34.65 15.38 49.80
N ALA A 178 33.41 15.85 49.98
CA ALA A 178 33.02 16.68 51.12
C ALA A 178 33.24 15.95 52.47
N ASP A 179 32.87 14.68 52.58
CA ASP A 179 33.12 13.87 53.78
C ASP A 179 34.62 13.74 54.09
N THR A 180 35.43 13.56 53.05
CA THR A 180 36.89 13.46 53.18
C THR A 180 37.48 14.78 53.68
N LEU A 181 37.04 15.91 53.13
CA LEU A 181 37.48 17.24 53.55
C LEU A 181 37.04 17.55 54.98
N ALA A 182 35.79 17.23 55.36
CA ALA A 182 35.31 17.38 56.73
C ALA A 182 36.20 16.60 57.72
N THR A 183 36.54 15.36 57.38
CA THR A 183 37.44 14.53 58.21
C THR A 183 38.85 15.14 58.32
N GLN A 184 39.36 15.74 57.25
CA GLN A 184 40.67 16.42 57.28
C GLN A 184 40.64 17.67 58.18
N TYR A 185 39.60 18.51 58.06
CA TYR A 185 39.45 19.69 58.91
C TYR A 185 39.29 19.33 60.38
N ASN A 186 38.55 18.26 60.69
CA ASN A 186 38.43 17.75 62.05
C ASN A 186 39.82 17.35 62.62
N ARG A 187 40.64 16.64 61.83
CA ARG A 187 42.01 16.28 62.24
C ARG A 187 42.88 17.51 62.47
N PHE A 188 42.85 18.48 61.56
CA PHE A 188 43.61 19.72 61.76
C PHE A 188 43.18 20.46 63.02
N ALA A 189 41.87 20.54 63.29
CA ALA A 189 41.36 21.14 64.52
C ALA A 189 41.88 20.40 65.77
N ALA A 190 41.89 19.06 65.76
CA ALA A 190 42.37 18.25 66.87
C ALA A 190 43.90 18.40 67.09
N ASP A 191 44.68 18.33 66.00
CA ASP A 191 46.14 18.51 66.08
C ASP A 191 46.51 19.91 66.60
N THR A 192 45.77 20.96 66.18
CA THR A 192 45.95 22.33 66.69
C THR A 192 45.46 22.50 68.13
N GLU A 193 44.45 21.76 68.57
CA GLU A 193 43.97 21.75 69.96
C GLU A 193 44.99 21.10 70.91
N ASP A 194 45.68 20.05 70.46
CA ASP A 194 46.81 19.46 71.17
C ASP A 194 47.98 20.46 71.29
N GLU A 195 48.29 21.19 70.22
CA GLU A 195 49.32 22.25 70.24
C GLU A 195 48.94 23.41 71.18
N LEU A 196 47.68 23.86 71.12
CA LEU A 196 47.15 24.90 72.00
C LEU A 196 47.31 24.50 73.47
N THR A 197 46.95 23.26 73.82
CA THR A 197 47.08 22.73 75.18
C THR A 197 48.53 22.76 75.65
N ALA A 198 49.48 22.32 74.80
CA ALA A 198 50.90 22.35 75.12
C ALA A 198 51.43 23.79 75.31
N VAL A 199 50.98 24.74 74.48
CA VAL A 199 51.35 26.15 74.62
C VAL A 199 50.77 26.75 75.91
N GLU A 200 49.52 26.45 76.26
CA GLU A 200 48.88 26.91 77.50
C GLU A 200 49.58 26.38 78.76
N GLU A 201 49.96 25.10 78.78
CA GLU A 201 50.76 24.52 79.88
C GLU A 201 52.12 25.20 80.02
N SER A 202 52.79 25.46 78.89
CA SER A 202 54.07 26.17 78.90
C SER A 202 53.92 27.63 79.35
N LEU A 203 52.82 28.30 78.99
CA LEU A 203 52.50 29.66 79.41
C LEU A 203 52.28 29.72 80.92
N ALA A 204 51.53 28.78 81.48
CA ALA A 204 51.30 28.69 82.92
C ALA A 204 52.63 28.55 83.69
N THR A 205 53.56 27.76 83.15
CA THR A 205 54.92 27.60 83.70
C THR A 205 55.69 28.92 83.66
N VAL A 206 55.71 29.61 82.50
CA VAL A 206 56.40 30.90 82.35
C VAL A 206 55.81 31.98 83.26
N ILE A 207 54.49 32.03 83.42
CA ILE A 207 53.82 32.96 84.35
C ILE A 207 54.27 32.70 85.79
N SER A 208 54.37 31.43 86.21
CA SER A 208 54.81 31.06 87.55
C SER A 208 56.28 31.41 87.83
N ASP A 209 57.14 31.34 86.81
CA ASP A 209 58.59 31.57 86.94
C ASP A 209 58.99 33.07 86.82
N THR A 210 58.08 33.93 86.33
CA THR A 210 58.37 35.35 86.11
C THR A 210 58.27 36.16 87.41
N VAL A 211 59.34 36.88 87.77
CA VAL A 211 59.42 37.70 88.99
C VAL A 211 59.08 39.17 88.70
N GLU A 212 58.55 39.88 89.70
CA GLU A 212 58.17 41.30 89.61
C GLU A 212 59.35 42.18 89.14
N GLY A 213 59.22 42.80 87.95
CA GLY A 213 60.25 43.64 87.32
C GLY A 213 60.99 43.02 86.13
N ASP A 214 60.74 41.76 85.78
CA ASP A 214 61.35 41.10 84.60
C ASP A 214 60.61 41.46 83.30
N ALA A 215 61.11 42.50 82.61
CA ALA A 215 60.56 42.94 81.34
C ALA A 215 60.67 41.88 80.21
N ALA A 216 61.65 40.97 80.27
CA ALA A 216 61.81 39.93 79.26
C ALA A 216 60.79 38.79 79.47
N GLY A 217 60.53 38.42 80.72
CA GLY A 217 59.45 37.49 81.08
C GLY A 217 58.07 37.99 80.67
N LEU A 218 57.77 39.26 80.91
CA LEU A 218 56.51 39.90 80.49
C LEU A 218 56.32 39.87 78.96
N ALA A 219 57.36 40.20 78.18
CA ALA A 219 57.28 40.16 76.71
C ALA A 219 57.07 38.73 76.18
N ARG A 220 57.65 37.72 76.85
CA ARG A 220 57.44 36.31 76.50
C ARG A 220 56.01 35.85 76.79
N ILE A 221 55.44 36.27 77.91
CA ILE A 221 54.03 36.02 78.26
C ILE A 221 53.11 36.62 77.19
N ASP A 222 53.32 37.88 76.81
CA ASP A 222 52.51 38.54 75.77
C ASP A 222 52.59 37.80 74.42
N GLN A 223 53.78 37.39 74.02
CA GLN A 223 53.97 36.61 72.79
C GLN A 223 53.21 35.29 72.83
N MET A 224 53.32 34.54 73.93
CA MET A 224 52.66 33.25 74.09
C MET A 224 51.13 33.41 74.17
N GLN A 225 50.62 34.45 74.82
CA GLN A 225 49.20 34.79 74.80
C GLN A 225 48.69 35.11 73.39
N GLN A 226 49.52 35.76 72.57
CA GLN A 226 49.17 35.99 71.17
C GLN A 226 49.14 34.66 70.38
N THR A 227 50.07 33.74 70.62
CA THR A 227 50.04 32.40 70.02
C THR A 227 48.78 31.64 70.40
N VAL A 228 48.40 31.63 71.68
CA VAL A 228 47.15 31.01 72.18
C VAL A 228 45.93 31.57 71.42
N LYS A 229 45.83 32.90 71.27
CA LYS A 229 44.74 33.53 70.51
C LYS A 229 44.72 33.12 69.04
N ASN A 230 45.90 33.05 68.41
CA ASN A 230 46.01 32.66 67.00
C ASN A 230 45.57 31.21 66.80
N LEU A 231 46.09 30.27 67.61
CA LEU A 231 45.71 28.86 67.56
C LEU A 231 44.22 28.65 67.82
N GLY A 232 43.64 29.36 68.80
CA GLY A 232 42.20 29.33 69.06
C GLY A 232 41.38 29.81 67.86
N SER A 233 41.85 30.83 67.14
CA SER A 233 41.21 31.28 65.89
C SER A 233 41.33 30.28 64.75
N GLU A 234 42.45 29.55 64.65
CA GLU A 234 42.66 28.51 63.63
C GLU A 234 41.73 27.32 63.87
N ILE A 235 41.62 26.84 65.11
CA ILE A 235 40.68 25.76 65.50
C ILE A 235 39.25 26.15 65.11
N TYR A 236 38.82 27.39 65.40
CA TYR A 236 37.50 27.87 65.01
C TYR A 236 37.32 27.84 63.48
N GLY A 237 38.33 28.27 62.72
CA GLY A 237 38.31 28.22 61.26
C GLY A 237 38.16 26.79 60.71
N PHE A 238 38.92 25.84 61.25
CA PHE A 238 38.83 24.43 60.86
C PHE A 238 37.48 23.82 61.21
N ARG A 239 36.96 24.04 62.43
CA ARG A 239 35.63 23.54 62.83
C ARG A 239 34.51 24.15 61.99
N SER A 240 34.61 25.44 61.63
CA SER A 240 33.67 26.08 60.72
C SER A 240 33.71 25.44 59.33
N SER A 241 34.91 25.14 58.81
CA SER A 241 35.09 24.52 57.50
C SER A 241 34.58 23.07 57.49
N GLU A 242 34.83 22.31 58.56
CA GLU A 242 34.25 20.98 58.77
C GLU A 242 32.72 21.03 58.71
N GLN A 243 32.09 21.94 59.46
CA GLN A 243 30.64 22.07 59.51
C GLN A 243 30.05 22.41 58.13
N GLU A 244 30.72 23.28 57.36
CA GLU A 244 30.33 23.61 55.99
C GLU A 244 30.39 22.38 55.08
N GLN A 245 31.48 21.60 55.15
CA GLN A 245 31.62 20.37 54.35
C GLN A 245 30.60 19.31 54.74
N MET A 246 30.29 19.16 56.04
CA MET A 246 29.24 18.26 56.51
C MET A 246 27.85 18.68 56.02
N ALA A 247 27.56 19.99 56.02
CA ALA A 247 26.31 20.53 55.50
C ALA A 247 26.19 20.30 53.98
N ALA A 248 27.28 20.50 53.23
CA ALA A 248 27.34 20.21 51.80
C ALA A 248 27.10 18.71 51.52
N ALA A 249 27.77 17.83 52.26
CA ALA A 249 27.57 16.38 52.15
C ALA A 249 26.12 15.96 52.48
N ALA A 250 25.50 16.55 53.51
CA ALA A 250 24.11 16.30 53.85
C ALA A 250 23.14 16.75 52.75
N ALA A 251 23.39 17.92 52.14
CA ALA A 251 22.60 18.41 51.02
C ALA A 251 22.70 17.49 49.78
N LEU A 252 23.90 17.04 49.43
CA LEU A 252 24.11 16.10 48.32
C LEU A 252 23.45 14.74 48.56
N ARG A 253 23.47 14.23 49.80
CA ARG A 253 22.72 13.01 50.17
C ARG A 253 21.22 13.16 49.96
N ALA A 254 20.65 14.34 50.21
CA ALA A 254 19.25 14.61 49.94
C ALA A 254 18.94 14.54 48.42
N VAL A 255 19.81 15.13 47.59
CA VAL A 255 19.71 15.04 46.11
C VAL A 255 19.81 13.59 45.64
N ILE A 256 20.73 12.80 46.19
CA ILE A 256 20.86 11.36 45.87
C ILE A 256 19.57 10.62 46.18
N ALA A 257 19.00 10.83 47.38
CA ALA A 257 17.77 10.16 47.79
C ALA A 257 16.56 10.54 46.92
N GLU A 258 16.47 11.81 46.52
CA GLU A 258 15.46 12.27 45.56
C GLU A 258 15.63 11.60 44.19
N ASN A 259 16.84 11.60 43.64
CA ASN A 259 17.14 10.97 42.36
C ASN A 259 16.86 9.46 42.39
N GLU A 260 17.21 8.76 43.46
CA GLU A 260 16.90 7.32 43.61
C GLU A 260 15.39 7.04 43.60
N SER A 261 14.60 7.90 44.25
CA SER A 261 13.13 7.79 44.21
C SER A 261 12.60 7.98 42.79
N ILE A 262 13.08 8.99 42.07
CA ILE A 262 12.65 9.25 40.69
C ILE A 262 13.11 8.12 39.76
N ILE A 263 14.34 7.64 39.89
CA ILE A 263 14.87 6.51 39.13
C ILE A 263 13.97 5.29 39.34
N SER A 264 13.66 4.93 40.59
CA SER A 264 12.78 3.79 40.89
C SER A 264 11.41 3.93 40.23
N GLN A 265 10.81 5.12 40.26
CA GLN A 265 9.54 5.38 39.60
C GLN A 265 9.65 5.22 38.08
N ARG A 266 10.67 5.83 37.47
CA ARG A 266 10.90 5.79 36.02
C ARG A 266 11.27 4.41 35.51
N SER A 267 11.99 3.61 36.28
CA SER A 267 12.28 2.21 35.94
C SER A 267 11.02 1.34 35.94
N ALA A 268 10.10 1.59 36.88
CA ALA A 268 8.79 0.92 36.88
C ALA A 268 7.95 1.34 35.66
N ASP A 269 7.92 2.64 35.32
CA ASP A 269 7.27 3.14 34.12
C ASP A 269 7.84 2.49 32.85
N LEU A 270 9.17 2.43 32.73
CA LEU A 270 9.86 1.80 31.59
C LEU A 270 9.48 0.32 31.46
N THR A 271 9.46 -0.42 32.57
CA THR A 271 9.08 -1.83 32.57
C THR A 271 7.64 -2.02 32.10
N ARG A 272 6.73 -1.15 32.55
CA ARG A 272 5.33 -1.14 32.08
C ARG A 272 5.26 -0.90 30.58
N LEU A 273 5.95 0.12 30.06
CA LEU A 273 5.97 0.45 28.63
C LEU A 273 6.58 -0.68 27.79
N ILE A 274 7.67 -1.32 28.24
CA ILE A 274 8.26 -2.47 27.56
C ILE A 274 7.26 -3.63 27.52
N GLY A 275 6.51 -3.87 28.60
CA GLY A 275 5.45 -4.89 28.64
C GLY A 275 4.35 -4.68 27.60
N LEU A 276 4.09 -3.43 27.21
CA LEU A 276 3.10 -3.06 26.20
C LEU A 276 3.60 -3.26 24.75
N SER A 277 4.90 -3.47 24.54
CA SER A 277 5.52 -3.48 23.20
C SER A 277 4.98 -4.56 22.26
N SER A 278 4.79 -5.78 22.76
CA SER A 278 4.31 -6.89 21.93
C SER A 278 2.90 -6.65 21.41
N GLU A 279 2.02 -6.09 22.25
CA GLU A 279 0.64 -5.81 21.85
C GLU A 279 0.56 -4.61 20.91
N TYR A 280 1.28 -3.53 21.23
CA TYR A 280 1.39 -2.36 20.36
C TYR A 280 1.88 -2.74 18.95
N ASN A 281 2.98 -3.49 18.86
CA ASN A 281 3.54 -3.90 17.56
C ASN A 281 2.55 -4.76 16.77
N ARG A 282 1.86 -5.70 17.43
CA ARG A 282 0.81 -6.50 16.79
C ARG A 282 -0.30 -5.63 16.21
N LEU A 283 -0.73 -4.57 16.92
CA LEU A 283 -1.77 -3.66 16.47
C LEU A 283 -1.29 -2.79 15.29
N VAL A 284 -0.06 -2.27 15.35
CA VAL A 284 0.57 -1.54 14.25
C VAL A 284 0.68 -2.42 13.00
N ASP A 285 1.16 -3.64 13.15
CA ASP A 285 1.29 -4.61 12.05
C ASP A 285 -0.08 -4.97 11.46
N ALA A 286 -1.11 -5.13 12.29
CA ALA A 286 -2.47 -5.38 11.85
C ALA A 286 -3.04 -4.23 11.02
N VAL A 287 -2.80 -2.98 11.43
CA VAL A 287 -3.19 -1.80 10.64
C VAL A 287 -2.45 -1.77 9.31
N ALA A 288 -1.12 -1.97 9.33
CA ALA A 288 -0.30 -1.96 8.12
C ALA A 288 -0.72 -3.05 7.11
N SER A 289 -0.95 -4.28 7.60
CA SER A 289 -1.44 -5.38 6.77
C SER A 289 -2.82 -5.07 6.19
N ALA A 290 -3.77 -4.61 7.02
CA ALA A 290 -5.12 -4.33 6.58
C ALA A 290 -5.17 -3.20 5.54
N GLN A 291 -4.30 -2.20 5.68
CA GLN A 291 -4.14 -1.11 4.73
C GLN A 291 -3.57 -1.61 3.40
N GLY A 292 -2.53 -2.43 3.43
CA GLY A 292 -1.93 -3.03 2.22
C GLY A 292 -2.93 -3.87 1.44
N ASP A 293 -3.71 -4.72 2.12
CA ASP A 293 -4.75 -5.53 1.50
C ASP A 293 -5.86 -4.67 0.87
N GLN A 294 -6.27 -3.60 1.55
CA GLN A 294 -7.28 -2.67 1.03
C GLN A 294 -6.79 -1.97 -0.24
N GLU A 295 -5.54 -1.49 -0.25
CA GLU A 295 -4.94 -0.82 -1.40
C GLU A 295 -4.83 -1.79 -2.60
N PHE A 296 -4.37 -3.02 -2.35
CA PHE A 296 -4.31 -4.06 -3.37
C PHE A 296 -5.68 -4.34 -4.00
N LEU A 297 -6.72 -4.56 -3.17
CA LEU A 297 -8.07 -4.83 -3.67
C LEU A 297 -8.65 -3.63 -4.45
N ARG A 298 -8.38 -2.39 -4.00
CA ARG A 298 -8.79 -1.18 -4.74
C ARG A 298 -8.12 -1.09 -6.10
N ALA A 299 -6.81 -1.35 -6.17
CA ALA A 299 -6.08 -1.36 -7.43
C ALA A 299 -6.67 -2.41 -8.39
N LYS A 300 -6.98 -3.61 -7.89
CA LYS A 300 -7.60 -4.69 -8.67
C LYS A 300 -9.03 -4.37 -9.11
N ALA A 301 -9.81 -3.65 -8.32
CA ALA A 301 -11.13 -3.18 -8.72
C ALA A 301 -11.04 -2.17 -9.89
N VAL A 302 -10.05 -1.28 -9.86
CA VAL A 302 -9.79 -0.34 -10.96
C VAL A 302 -9.35 -1.08 -12.23
N GLU A 303 -8.45 -2.05 -12.10
CA GLU A 303 -8.04 -2.91 -13.21
C GLU A 303 -9.26 -3.62 -13.84
N ALA A 304 -10.13 -4.20 -13.02
CA ALA A 304 -11.34 -4.88 -13.48
C ALA A 304 -12.27 -3.96 -14.26
N ARG A 305 -12.52 -2.76 -13.73
CA ARG A 305 -13.34 -1.76 -14.41
C ARG A 305 -12.75 -1.31 -15.73
N LEU A 306 -11.42 -1.16 -15.80
CA LEU A 306 -10.74 -0.79 -17.04
C LEU A 306 -10.87 -1.89 -18.09
N LYS A 307 -10.65 -3.16 -17.71
CA LYS A 307 -10.81 -4.31 -18.62
C LYS A 307 -12.26 -4.49 -19.08
N GLU A 308 -13.23 -4.28 -18.21
CA GLU A 308 -14.65 -4.26 -18.55
C GLU A 308 -14.96 -3.15 -19.58
N SER A 309 -14.47 -1.93 -19.34
CA SER A 309 -14.64 -0.79 -20.25
C SER A 309 -13.99 -1.06 -21.61
N GLN A 310 -12.75 -1.56 -21.63
CA GLN A 310 -12.03 -1.91 -22.85
C GLN A 310 -12.78 -2.96 -23.67
N SER A 311 -13.31 -3.98 -23.00
CA SER A 311 -14.07 -5.06 -23.66
C SER A 311 -15.40 -4.54 -24.23
N ARG A 312 -16.09 -3.65 -23.53
CA ARG A 312 -17.37 -3.06 -23.99
C ARG A 312 -17.19 -2.05 -25.12
N GLU A 313 -16.25 -1.13 -24.97
CA GLU A 313 -16.12 0.07 -25.84
C GLU A 313 -15.21 -0.17 -27.04
N VAL A 314 -14.09 -0.87 -26.85
CA VAL A 314 -13.10 -1.10 -27.91
C VAL A 314 -13.32 -2.46 -28.58
N GLY A 315 -13.60 -3.49 -27.78
CA GLY A 315 -13.82 -4.86 -28.26
C GLY A 315 -12.59 -5.48 -28.92
N ALA A 316 -12.69 -6.75 -29.32
CA ALA A 316 -11.60 -7.46 -30.02
C ALA A 316 -11.67 -7.29 -31.55
N LEU A 317 -12.80 -6.80 -32.06
CA LEU A 317 -13.05 -6.62 -33.49
C LEU A 317 -13.54 -5.20 -33.75
N GLN A 318 -13.02 -4.58 -34.80
CA GLN A 318 -13.43 -3.25 -35.26
C GLN A 318 -13.80 -3.29 -36.74
N VAL A 319 -14.89 -2.60 -37.10
CA VAL A 319 -15.28 -2.43 -38.50
C VAL A 319 -14.29 -1.48 -39.17
N VAL A 320 -13.56 -1.99 -40.17
CA VAL A 320 -12.60 -1.18 -40.95
C VAL A 320 -13.21 -0.71 -42.27
N GLU A 321 -14.11 -1.50 -42.85
CA GLU A 321 -14.82 -1.17 -44.08
C GLU A 321 -16.31 -1.50 -43.89
N PRO A 322 -17.20 -0.51 -43.71
CA PRO A 322 -18.63 -0.75 -43.55
C PRO A 322 -19.26 -1.28 -44.84
N ALA A 323 -20.42 -1.90 -44.72
CA ALA A 323 -21.17 -2.39 -45.87
C ALA A 323 -21.56 -1.22 -46.79
N PHE A 324 -21.34 -1.38 -48.09
CA PHE A 324 -21.69 -0.40 -49.12
C PHE A 324 -22.86 -0.87 -49.99
N LEU A 325 -23.50 0.07 -50.68
CA LEU A 325 -24.66 -0.19 -51.50
C LEU A 325 -24.25 -0.93 -52.79
N PRO A 326 -24.72 -2.16 -53.03
CA PRO A 326 -24.25 -2.99 -54.13
C PRO A 326 -24.83 -2.53 -55.48
N SER A 327 -23.96 -2.44 -56.49
CA SER A 327 -24.31 -1.95 -57.83
C SER A 327 -24.92 -3.02 -58.76
N ALA A 328 -24.80 -4.31 -58.42
CA ALA A 328 -25.31 -5.43 -59.23
C ALA A 328 -25.86 -6.59 -58.37
N PRO A 329 -26.80 -7.40 -58.89
CA PRO A 329 -27.29 -8.59 -58.21
C PRO A 329 -26.22 -9.69 -58.12
N ALA A 330 -26.19 -10.43 -57.00
CA ALA A 330 -25.15 -11.41 -56.66
C ALA A 330 -25.05 -12.58 -57.64
N ASN A 331 -26.20 -12.99 -58.21
CA ASN A 331 -26.30 -14.00 -59.24
C ASN A 331 -26.92 -13.34 -60.49
N PRO A 332 -26.13 -12.92 -61.48
CA PRO A 332 -26.70 -12.45 -62.73
C PRO A 332 -27.50 -13.60 -63.36
N PRO A 333 -28.75 -13.38 -63.82
CA PRO A 333 -29.61 -14.43 -64.37
C PRO A 333 -29.03 -15.06 -65.65
N VAL A 334 -27.87 -14.59 -66.12
CA VAL A 334 -27.15 -15.04 -67.32
C VAL A 334 -26.92 -16.55 -67.29
N LEU A 335 -26.52 -17.16 -66.16
CA LEU A 335 -26.32 -18.62 -66.12
C LEU A 335 -27.64 -19.39 -66.29
N ARG A 336 -28.73 -18.91 -65.66
CA ARG A 336 -30.08 -19.51 -65.81
C ARG A 336 -30.62 -19.30 -67.21
N LEU A 337 -30.37 -18.14 -67.83
CA LEU A 337 -30.73 -17.84 -69.21
C LEU A 337 -29.94 -18.69 -70.20
N ILE A 338 -28.64 -18.93 -69.98
CA ILE A 338 -27.82 -19.82 -70.80
C ILE A 338 -28.30 -21.27 -70.70
N LEU A 339 -28.61 -21.75 -69.49
CA LEU A 339 -29.17 -23.10 -69.31
C LEU A 339 -30.55 -23.24 -69.96
N LEU A 340 -31.42 -22.23 -69.82
CA LEU A 340 -32.74 -22.23 -70.45
C LEU A 340 -32.62 -22.16 -71.97
N ALA A 341 -31.75 -21.30 -72.51
CA ALA A 341 -31.49 -21.20 -73.94
C ALA A 341 -30.88 -22.49 -74.50
N GLY A 342 -29.98 -23.13 -73.75
CA GLY A 342 -29.43 -24.45 -74.10
C GLY A 342 -30.50 -25.54 -74.14
N LEU A 343 -31.41 -25.56 -73.15
CA LEU A 343 -32.52 -26.51 -73.12
C LEU A 343 -33.51 -26.29 -74.28
N ILE A 344 -33.82 -25.04 -74.59
CA ILE A 344 -34.68 -24.66 -75.73
C ILE A 344 -34.02 -25.04 -77.06
N ALA A 345 -32.71 -24.79 -77.21
CA ALA A 345 -31.97 -25.18 -78.41
C ALA A 345 -31.94 -26.70 -78.60
N LEU A 346 -31.81 -27.47 -77.52
CA LEU A 346 -31.86 -28.93 -77.55
C LEU A 346 -33.25 -29.45 -77.98
N LEU A 347 -34.32 -28.87 -77.44
CA LEU A 347 -35.69 -29.18 -77.84
C LEU A 347 -35.94 -28.87 -79.33
N LEU A 348 -35.46 -27.73 -79.81
CA LEU A 348 -35.56 -27.36 -81.23
C LEU A 348 -34.79 -28.33 -82.14
N ALA A 349 -33.59 -28.75 -81.73
CA ALA A 349 -32.81 -29.73 -82.49
C ALA A 349 -33.56 -31.07 -82.63
N VAL A 350 -34.21 -31.55 -81.55
CA VAL A 350 -35.03 -32.77 -81.58
C VAL A 350 -36.22 -32.61 -82.54
N VAL A 351 -36.91 -31.48 -82.52
CA VAL A 351 -38.03 -31.20 -83.45
C VAL A 351 -37.56 -31.17 -84.90
N VAL A 352 -36.42 -30.56 -85.19
CA VAL A 352 -35.84 -30.52 -86.55
C VAL A 352 -35.45 -31.92 -87.03
N VAL A 353 -34.85 -32.74 -86.16
CA VAL A 353 -34.52 -34.14 -86.50
C VAL A 353 -35.78 -34.95 -86.83
N LEU A 354 -36.85 -34.79 -86.04
CA LEU A 354 -38.14 -35.46 -86.30
C LEU A 354 -38.80 -35.00 -87.61
N LEU A 355 -38.73 -33.70 -87.93
CA LEU A 355 -39.25 -33.17 -89.19
C LEU A 355 -38.44 -33.64 -90.41
N LEU A 356 -37.10 -33.73 -90.28
CA LEU A 356 -36.25 -34.26 -91.34
C LEU A 356 -36.50 -35.75 -91.60
N GLU A 357 -36.82 -36.52 -90.55
CA GLU A 357 -37.21 -37.93 -90.69
C GLU A 357 -38.56 -38.07 -91.42
N LEU A 358 -39.51 -37.16 -91.18
CA LEU A 358 -40.82 -37.18 -91.85
C LEU A 358 -40.74 -36.85 -93.36
N VAL A 359 -39.76 -36.06 -93.78
CA VAL A 359 -39.59 -35.62 -95.18
C VAL A 359 -38.71 -36.58 -95.99
N ARG A 360 -38.02 -37.54 -95.36
CA ARG A 360 -37.31 -38.60 -96.07
C ARG A 360 -38.30 -39.68 -96.53
N PRO A 361 -38.56 -39.82 -97.84
CA PRO A 361 -39.36 -40.94 -98.32
C PRO A 361 -38.59 -42.23 -98.10
N SER A 362 -39.23 -43.21 -97.47
CA SER A 362 -38.73 -44.57 -97.34
C SER A 362 -38.54 -45.19 -98.72
N SER A 363 -37.29 -45.27 -99.16
CA SER A 363 -36.87 -46.07 -100.32
C SER A 363 -36.65 -47.52 -99.95
#